data_AF-A0A522JNC2-F1
#
_entry.id   AF-A0A522JNC2-F1
#
_cell.length_a   1.000
_cell.length_b   1.000
_cell.length_c   1.000
_cell.angle_alpha   90.00
_cell.angle_beta   90.00
_cell.angle_gamma   90.00
#
_symmetry.space_group_name_H-M   'P 1'
#
loop_
_entity.id
_entity.type
_entity.pdbx_description
1 polymer ?
#
loop_
_entity_poly.entity_id
_entity_poly.type
_entity_poly.pdbx_seq_one_letter_code
_entity_poly.pdbx_strand_id
1 'polypeptide(L)'
;MDDKLERLRRIRELKRRSALTRANQQDATVSQSRAVYARAQAVLGRCIEGQASEAQRLSEVMSGTRATVRELQYAGQNGAALQRLIIRASQNASQASEQLRHEQARLDELRRHFWRAEANTRKIDKLDERVAQRLGKQEEFRAELALDAAALRARAGAAALLEDDAGDDAGAGATASLGLPE
;
A
#
# COMPACT_ATOMS: atom_id res chain seq x y z
N MET A 1 18.33 3.78 -19.27
CA MET A 1 18.30 3.62 -17.79
C MET A 1 16.89 3.33 -17.30
N ASP A 2 15.86 3.84 -17.99
CA ASP A 2 14.44 3.68 -17.66
C ASP A 2 13.96 2.23 -17.58
N ASP A 3 14.49 1.35 -18.44
CA ASP A 3 14.11 -0.06 -18.52
C ASP A 3 14.30 -0.82 -17.19
N LYS A 4 15.31 -0.44 -16.38
CA LYS A 4 15.55 -1.04 -15.06
C LYS A 4 14.59 -0.49 -14.00
N LEU A 5 14.32 0.81 -14.02
CA LEU A 5 13.38 1.44 -13.08
C LEU A 5 11.95 0.98 -13.33
N GLU A 6 11.56 0.83 -14.60
CA GLU A 6 10.25 0.33 -14.99
C GLU A 6 10.06 -1.13 -14.56
N ARG A 7 11.07 -2.00 -14.77
CA ARG A 7 11.05 -3.38 -14.25
C ARG A 7 10.89 -3.40 -12.72
N LEU A 8 11.62 -2.55 -11.99
CA LEU A 8 11.47 -2.43 -10.55
C LEU A 8 10.08 -1.94 -10.13
N ARG A 9 9.50 -0.97 -10.85
CA ARG A 9 8.14 -0.47 -10.64
C ARG A 9 7.13 -1.60 -10.80
N ARG A 10 7.20 -2.35 -11.90
CA ARG A 10 6.33 -3.51 -12.16
C ARG A 10 6.43 -4.57 -11.05
N ILE A 11 7.64 -4.92 -10.62
CA ILE A 11 7.85 -5.90 -9.54
C ILE A 11 7.25 -5.40 -8.22
N ARG A 12 7.45 -4.13 -7.86
CA ARG A 12 6.91 -3.58 -6.60
C ARG A 12 5.39 -3.45 -6.64
N GLU A 13 4.83 -3.07 -7.78
CA GLU A 13 3.38 -3.02 -7.99
C GLU A 13 2.75 -4.41 -7.87
N LEU A 14 3.39 -5.44 -8.46
CA LEU A 14 2.94 -6.82 -8.31
C LEU A 14 2.98 -7.29 -6.84
N LYS A 15 4.04 -6.94 -6.11
CA LYS A 15 4.13 -7.21 -4.65
C LYS A 15 3.04 -6.49 -3.86
N ARG A 16 2.75 -5.22 -4.18
CA ARG A 16 1.68 -4.44 -3.56
C ARG A 16 0.31 -5.08 -3.79
N ARG A 17 0.01 -5.44 -5.05
CA ARG A 17 -1.24 -6.12 -5.41
C ARG A 17 -1.37 -7.48 -4.70
N SER A 18 -0.31 -8.29 -4.71
CA SER A 18 -0.32 -9.58 -4.03
C SER A 18 -0.54 -9.43 -2.51
N ALA A 19 0.10 -8.45 -1.87
CA ALA A 19 -0.11 -8.16 -0.45
C ALA A 19 -1.56 -7.72 -0.17
N LEU A 20 -2.14 -6.87 -1.02
CA LEU A 20 -3.53 -6.43 -0.93
C LEU A 20 -4.50 -7.60 -1.06
N THR A 21 -4.31 -8.47 -2.07
CA THR A 21 -5.16 -9.65 -2.26
C THR A 21 -5.13 -10.56 -1.04
N ARG A 22 -3.95 -10.82 -0.47
CA ARG A 22 -3.83 -11.63 0.75
C ARG A 22 -4.53 -10.99 1.95
N ALA A 23 -4.37 -9.67 2.13
CA ALA A 23 -5.06 -8.94 3.19
C ALA A 23 -6.59 -9.02 3.04
N ASN A 24 -7.11 -8.86 1.82
CA ASN A 24 -8.55 -8.96 1.55
C ASN A 24 -9.09 -10.38 1.78
N GLN A 25 -8.35 -11.41 1.36
CA GLN A 25 -8.71 -12.81 1.64
C GLN A 25 -8.75 -13.06 3.15
N GLN A 26 -7.74 -12.56 3.88
CA GLN A 26 -7.69 -12.69 5.33
C GLN A 26 -8.82 -11.92 6.03
N ASP A 27 -9.22 -10.77 5.52
CA ASP A 27 -10.34 -9.99 6.06
C ASP A 27 -11.67 -10.74 5.95
N ALA A 28 -11.87 -11.48 4.84
CA ALA A 28 -13.00 -12.39 4.70
C ALA A 28 -12.95 -13.54 5.73
N THR A 29 -11.78 -14.14 5.96
CA THR A 29 -11.58 -15.15 7.01
C THR A 29 -11.90 -14.61 8.40
N VAL A 30 -11.41 -13.41 8.74
CA VAL A 30 -11.72 -12.75 10.02
C VAL A 30 -13.22 -12.53 10.16
N SER A 31 -13.90 -12.10 9.09
CA SER A 31 -15.35 -11.90 9.09
C SER A 31 -16.12 -13.21 9.34
N GLN A 32 -15.67 -14.31 8.76
CA GLN A 32 -16.22 -15.65 9.04
C GLN A 32 -15.98 -16.07 10.50
N SER A 33 -14.77 -15.90 11.02
CA SER A 33 -14.44 -16.21 12.42
C SER A 33 -15.23 -15.36 13.40
N ARG A 34 -15.51 -14.09 13.08
CA ARG A 34 -16.42 -13.23 13.87
C ARG A 34 -17.83 -13.80 13.93
N ALA A 35 -18.36 -14.25 12.79
CA ALA A 35 -19.69 -14.87 12.74
C ALA A 35 -19.75 -16.19 13.54
N VAL A 36 -18.68 -17.01 13.49
CA VAL A 36 -18.57 -18.23 14.31
C VAL A 36 -18.56 -17.89 15.80
N TYR A 37 -17.74 -16.93 16.22
CA TYR A 37 -17.69 -16.48 17.61
C TYR A 37 -19.03 -15.93 18.10
N ALA A 38 -19.68 -15.07 17.30
CA ALA A 38 -21.00 -14.52 17.64
C ALA A 38 -22.06 -15.63 17.82
N ARG A 39 -22.05 -16.65 16.96
CA ARG A 39 -22.94 -17.82 17.11
C ARG A 39 -22.63 -18.60 18.38
N ALA A 40 -21.36 -18.82 18.71
CA ALA A 40 -20.96 -19.52 19.93
C ALA A 40 -21.39 -18.75 21.18
N GLN A 41 -21.24 -17.42 21.19
CA GLN A 41 -21.74 -16.57 22.27
C GLN A 41 -23.26 -16.61 22.40
N ALA A 42 -24.00 -16.59 21.28
CA ALA A 42 -25.45 -16.69 21.31
C ALA A 42 -25.93 -18.03 21.88
N VAL A 43 -25.24 -19.14 21.57
CA VAL A 43 -25.53 -20.45 22.18
C VAL A 43 -25.28 -20.42 23.69
N LEU A 44 -24.14 -19.88 24.12
CA LEU A 44 -23.82 -19.74 25.55
C LEU A 44 -24.86 -18.89 26.28
N GLY A 45 -25.26 -17.75 25.70
CA GLY A 45 -26.30 -16.87 26.23
C GLY A 45 -27.62 -17.62 26.44
N ARG A 46 -28.10 -18.34 25.42
CA ARG A 46 -29.32 -19.17 25.53
C ARG A 46 -29.23 -20.24 26.60
N CYS A 47 -28.06 -20.87 26.79
CA CYS A 47 -27.89 -21.86 27.85
C CYS A 47 -27.96 -21.22 29.25
N ILE A 48 -27.39 -20.04 29.44
CA ILE A 48 -27.44 -19.29 30.70
C ILE A 48 -28.88 -18.80 30.97
N GLU A 49 -29.56 -18.26 29.97
CA GLU A 49 -30.97 -17.87 30.05
C GLU A 49 -31.85 -19.06 30.44
N GLY A 50 -31.65 -20.22 29.80
CA GLY A 50 -32.36 -21.45 30.15
C GLY A 50 -32.13 -21.90 31.60
N GLN A 51 -30.90 -21.76 32.12
CA GLN A 51 -30.63 -22.05 33.53
C GLN A 51 -31.34 -21.06 34.46
N ALA A 52 -31.36 -19.77 34.12
CA ALA A 52 -32.06 -18.76 34.91
C ALA A 52 -33.58 -19.01 34.94
N SER A 53 -34.18 -19.34 33.79
CA SER A 53 -35.60 -19.67 33.69
C SER A 53 -35.96 -20.94 34.46
N GLU A 54 -35.15 -22.00 34.39
CA GLU A 54 -35.38 -23.21 35.18
C GLU A 54 -35.21 -22.96 36.69
N ALA A 55 -34.27 -22.09 37.10
CA ALA A 55 -34.13 -21.70 38.50
C ALA A 55 -35.34 -20.91 39.01
N GLN A 56 -35.88 -19.99 38.19
CA GLN A 56 -37.12 -19.27 38.50
C GLN A 56 -38.31 -20.25 38.64
N ARG A 57 -38.47 -21.16 37.68
CA ARG A 57 -39.52 -22.19 37.72
C ARG A 57 -39.39 -23.07 38.97
N LEU A 58 -38.18 -23.48 39.35
CA LEU A 58 -37.96 -24.24 40.57
C LEU A 58 -38.36 -23.44 41.81
N SER A 59 -38.01 -22.16 41.86
CA SER A 59 -38.40 -21.26 42.95
C SER A 59 -39.91 -21.14 43.08
N GLU A 60 -40.64 -21.06 41.97
CA GLU A 60 -42.11 -21.01 41.95
C GLU A 60 -42.73 -22.35 42.42
N VAL A 61 -42.18 -23.48 41.97
CA VAL A 61 -42.64 -24.81 42.42
C VAL A 61 -42.38 -25.01 43.92
N MET A 62 -41.23 -24.56 44.42
CA MET A 62 -40.86 -24.66 45.83
C MET A 62 -41.63 -23.69 46.73
N SER A 63 -42.08 -22.55 46.21
CA SER A 63 -42.94 -21.62 46.95
C SER A 63 -44.40 -22.07 47.01
N GLY A 64 -44.82 -22.93 46.07
CA GLY A 64 -46.08 -23.66 46.14
C GLY A 64 -46.09 -24.68 47.29
N THR A 65 -47.26 -24.88 47.92
CA THR A 65 -47.40 -25.66 49.16
C THR A 65 -47.07 -27.16 49.04
N ARG A 66 -46.85 -27.70 47.83
CA ARG A 66 -46.55 -29.13 47.60
C ARG A 66 -45.69 -29.36 46.34
N ALA A 67 -44.39 -29.11 46.43
CA ALA A 67 -43.44 -29.69 45.47
C ALA A 67 -43.29 -31.20 45.74
N THR A 68 -43.46 -32.04 44.73
CA THR A 68 -43.25 -33.48 44.87
C THR A 68 -41.76 -33.83 44.77
N VAL A 69 -41.34 -34.92 45.43
CA VAL A 69 -39.95 -35.43 45.34
C VAL A 69 -39.53 -35.67 43.89
N ARG A 70 -40.46 -36.12 43.04
CA ARG A 70 -40.22 -36.37 41.61
C ARG A 70 -39.92 -35.09 40.83
N GLU A 71 -40.64 -34.00 41.11
CA GLU A 71 -40.39 -32.69 40.47
C GLU A 71 -39.04 -32.12 40.87
N LEU A 72 -38.67 -32.24 42.16
CA LEU A 72 -37.37 -31.81 42.66
C LEU A 72 -36.23 -32.62 42.03
N GLN A 73 -36.40 -33.94 41.91
CA GLN A 73 -35.41 -34.80 41.27
C GLN A 73 -35.23 -34.47 39.78
N TYR A 74 -36.33 -34.24 39.06
CA TYR A 74 -36.29 -33.87 37.65
C TYR A 74 -35.57 -32.53 37.45
N ALA A 75 -35.87 -31.54 38.29
CA ALA A 75 -35.23 -30.24 38.20
C ALA A 75 -33.73 -30.29 38.56
N GLY A 76 -33.33 -31.12 39.52
CA GLY A 76 -31.91 -31.38 39.80
C GLY A 76 -31.17 -31.99 38.61
N GLN A 77 -31.79 -32.95 37.92
CA GLN A 77 -31.24 -33.56 36.69
C GLN A 77 -31.14 -32.53 35.55
N ASN A 78 -32.17 -31.72 35.35
CA ASN A 78 -32.17 -30.64 34.36
C ASN A 78 -31.08 -29.60 34.66
N GLY A 79 -30.93 -29.18 35.92
CA GLY A 79 -29.90 -28.24 36.33
C GLY A 79 -28.49 -28.77 36.03
N ALA A 80 -28.21 -30.03 36.37
CA ALA A 80 -26.94 -30.66 36.05
C ALA A 80 -26.71 -30.84 34.53
N ALA A 81 -27.76 -31.07 33.75
CA ALA A 81 -27.67 -31.11 32.29
C ALA A 81 -27.36 -29.72 31.71
N LEU A 82 -28.04 -28.66 32.16
CA LEU A 82 -27.81 -27.28 31.72
C LEU A 82 -26.41 -26.78 32.10
N GLN A 83 -25.92 -27.08 33.29
CA GLN A 83 -24.55 -26.75 33.69
C GLN A 83 -23.51 -27.39 32.75
N ARG A 84 -23.68 -28.66 32.40
CA ARG A 84 -22.81 -29.33 31.42
C ARG A 84 -22.87 -28.69 30.04
N LEU A 85 -24.06 -28.27 29.59
CA LEU A 85 -24.24 -27.54 28.34
C LEU A 85 -23.54 -26.18 28.36
N ILE A 86 -23.66 -25.43 29.46
CA ILE A 86 -23.00 -24.13 29.64
C ILE A 86 -21.48 -24.28 29.63
N ILE A 87 -20.92 -25.28 30.32
CA ILE A 87 -19.48 -25.54 30.31
C ILE A 87 -19.00 -25.79 28.87
N ARG A 88 -19.70 -26.66 28.12
CA ARG A 88 -19.35 -26.94 26.71
C ARG A 88 -19.51 -25.71 25.81
N ALA A 89 -20.60 -24.96 25.96
CA ALA A 89 -20.82 -23.73 25.19
C ALA A 89 -19.77 -22.66 25.49
N SER A 90 -19.33 -22.55 26.75
CA SER A 90 -18.28 -21.64 27.19
C SER A 90 -16.92 -22.02 26.61
N GLN A 91 -16.57 -23.32 26.63
CA GLN A 91 -15.36 -23.83 25.96
C GLN A 91 -15.38 -23.53 24.46
N ASN A 92 -16.50 -23.77 23.78
CA ASN A 92 -16.64 -23.47 22.35
C ASN A 92 -16.50 -21.96 22.06
N ALA A 93 -17.13 -21.10 22.87
CA ALA A 93 -17.00 -19.65 22.72
C ALA A 93 -15.56 -19.18 22.96
N SER A 94 -14.86 -19.79 23.90
CA SER A 94 -13.46 -19.48 24.22
C SER A 94 -12.53 -19.86 23.06
N GLN A 95 -12.66 -21.08 22.52
CA GLN A 95 -11.91 -21.52 21.34
C GLN A 95 -12.18 -20.64 20.12
N ALA A 96 -13.44 -20.28 19.86
CA ALA A 96 -13.78 -19.38 18.77
C ALA A 96 -13.20 -17.96 18.95
N SER A 97 -13.12 -17.49 20.20
CA SER A 97 -12.48 -16.21 20.54
C SER A 97 -10.97 -16.23 20.26
N GLU A 98 -10.29 -17.30 20.67
CA GLU A 98 -8.85 -17.49 20.41
C GLU A 98 -8.57 -17.55 18.91
N GLN A 99 -9.34 -18.34 18.16
CA GLN A 99 -9.24 -18.39 16.69
C GLN A 99 -9.45 -17.01 16.08
N LEU A 100 -10.48 -16.27 16.50
CA LEU A 100 -10.70 -14.90 16.02
C LEU A 100 -9.51 -13.98 16.30
N ARG A 101 -8.90 -14.05 17.48
CA ARG A 101 -7.69 -13.27 17.82
C ARG A 101 -6.51 -13.64 16.92
N HIS A 102 -6.29 -14.93 16.66
CA HIS A 102 -5.23 -15.38 15.76
C HIS A 102 -5.45 -14.86 14.32
N GLU A 103 -6.67 -14.96 13.80
CA GLU A 103 -6.98 -14.47 12.45
C GLU A 103 -6.85 -12.94 12.35
N GLN A 104 -7.18 -12.20 13.42
CA GLN A 104 -6.98 -10.75 13.49
C GLN A 104 -5.49 -10.37 13.52
N ALA A 105 -4.68 -11.05 14.34
CA ALA A 105 -3.24 -10.81 14.38
C ALA A 105 -2.58 -11.05 13.01
N ARG A 106 -2.99 -12.12 12.32
CA ARG A 106 -2.54 -12.41 10.95
C ARG A 106 -2.98 -11.33 9.95
N LEU A 107 -4.19 -10.80 10.07
CA LEU A 107 -4.66 -9.69 9.25
C LEU A 107 -3.80 -8.43 9.48
N ASP A 108 -3.46 -8.12 10.73
CA ASP A 108 -2.62 -6.97 11.06
C ASP A 108 -1.20 -7.11 10.52
N GLU A 109 -0.64 -8.32 10.53
CA GLU A 109 0.63 -8.62 9.84
C GLU A 109 0.53 -8.37 8.33
N LEU A 110 -0.51 -8.89 7.67
CA LEU A 110 -0.70 -8.70 6.23
C LEU A 110 -0.91 -7.22 5.87
N ARG A 111 -1.64 -6.46 6.68
CA ARG A 111 -1.80 -5.01 6.53
C ARG A 111 -0.46 -4.30 6.65
N ARG A 112 0.38 -4.67 7.63
CA ARG A 112 1.75 -4.13 7.74
C ARG A 112 2.61 -4.45 6.51
N HIS A 113 2.49 -5.65 5.95
CA HIS A 113 3.16 -6.01 4.70
C HIS A 113 2.68 -5.17 3.51
N PHE A 114 1.37 -4.95 3.39
CA PHE A 114 0.80 -4.08 2.37
C PHE A 114 1.32 -2.64 2.49
N TRP A 115 1.28 -2.05 3.69
CA TRP A 115 1.78 -0.68 3.92
C TRP A 115 3.27 -0.54 3.59
N ARG A 116 4.09 -1.54 3.92
CA ARG A 116 5.51 -1.57 3.52
C ARG A 116 5.67 -1.65 2.01
N ALA A 117 4.87 -2.45 1.33
CA ALA A 117 4.89 -2.55 -0.14
C ALA A 117 4.49 -1.23 -0.79
N GLU A 118 3.48 -0.55 -0.26
CA GLU A 118 3.02 0.75 -0.74
C GLU A 118 4.06 1.87 -0.49
N ALA A 119 4.69 1.88 0.67
CA ALA A 119 5.80 2.80 0.93
C ALA A 119 6.95 2.58 -0.07
N ASN A 120 7.22 1.32 -0.43
CA ASN A 120 8.25 0.98 -1.41
C ASN A 120 7.86 1.36 -2.84
N THR A 121 6.59 1.33 -3.25
CA THR A 121 6.17 1.86 -4.55
C THR A 121 6.38 3.38 -4.60
N ARG A 122 5.95 4.12 -3.57
CA ARG A 122 6.14 5.59 -3.50
C ARG A 122 7.63 5.99 -3.56
N LYS A 123 8.53 5.17 -3.01
CA LYS A 123 9.98 5.40 -3.12
C LYS A 123 10.50 5.29 -4.55
N ILE A 124 9.91 4.43 -5.40
CA ILE A 124 10.27 4.36 -6.82
C ILE A 124 9.82 5.63 -7.52
N ASP A 125 8.61 6.10 -7.27
CA ASP A 125 8.09 7.29 -7.95
C ASP A 125 8.96 8.52 -7.66
N LYS A 126 9.40 8.69 -6.40
CA LYS A 126 10.39 9.72 -6.03
C LYS A 126 11.78 9.53 -6.63
N LEU A 127 12.17 8.30 -6.99
CA LEU A 127 13.43 8.05 -7.69
C LEU A 127 13.29 8.42 -9.17
N ASP A 128 12.15 8.09 -9.77
CA ASP A 128 11.80 8.40 -11.15
C ASP A 128 11.80 9.92 -11.39
N GLU A 129 11.11 10.67 -10.51
CA GLU A 129 11.12 12.14 -10.51
C GLU A 129 12.54 12.72 -10.46
N ARG A 130 13.40 12.18 -9.59
CA ARG A 130 14.79 12.65 -9.46
C ARG A 130 15.66 12.30 -10.66
N VAL A 131 15.39 11.19 -11.34
CA VAL A 131 16.09 10.83 -12.58
C VAL A 131 15.63 11.73 -13.71
N ALA A 132 14.33 11.95 -13.86
CA ALA A 132 13.78 12.87 -14.85
C ALA A 132 14.33 14.30 -14.69
N GLN A 133 14.38 14.82 -13.45
CA GLN A 133 14.96 16.14 -13.17
C GLN A 133 16.45 16.23 -13.54
N ARG A 134 17.24 15.17 -13.33
CA ARG A 134 18.65 15.18 -13.73
C ARG A 134 18.81 15.15 -15.25
N LEU A 135 17.99 14.36 -15.94
CA LEU A 135 18.03 14.28 -17.41
C LEU A 135 17.65 15.63 -18.02
N GLY A 136 16.58 16.26 -17.54
CA GLY A 136 16.18 17.60 -17.99
C GLY A 136 17.30 18.64 -17.81
N LYS A 137 17.94 18.67 -16.64
CA LYS A 137 19.10 19.57 -16.40
C LYS A 137 20.29 19.29 -17.32
N GLN A 138 20.54 18.03 -17.67
CA GLN A 138 21.61 17.68 -18.61
C GLN A 138 21.26 18.09 -20.04
N GLU A 139 19.99 17.99 -20.42
CA GLU A 139 19.49 18.44 -21.72
C GLU A 139 19.54 19.97 -21.84
N GLU A 140 19.10 20.70 -20.81
CA GLU A 140 19.22 22.15 -20.70
C GLU A 140 20.69 22.59 -20.86
N PHE A 141 21.61 21.99 -20.10
CA PHE A 141 23.04 22.30 -20.18
C PHE A 141 23.63 22.00 -21.57
N ARG A 142 23.21 20.92 -22.22
CA ARG A 142 23.63 20.60 -23.60
C ARG A 142 23.09 21.61 -24.61
N ALA A 143 21.85 22.07 -24.42
CA ALA A 143 21.24 23.07 -25.28
C ALA A 143 21.95 24.43 -25.14
N GLU A 144 22.27 24.85 -23.91
CA GLU A 144 23.05 26.06 -23.63
C GLU A 144 24.43 26.01 -24.31
N LEU A 145 25.18 24.91 -24.13
CA LEU A 145 26.48 24.74 -24.79
C LEU A 145 26.37 24.75 -26.32
N ALA A 146 25.29 24.21 -26.89
CA ALA A 146 25.07 24.23 -28.33
C ALA A 146 24.79 25.65 -28.85
N LEU A 147 24.03 26.45 -28.09
CA LEU A 147 23.78 27.86 -28.40
C LEU A 147 25.06 28.69 -28.32
N ASP A 148 25.85 28.52 -27.26
CA ASP A 148 27.14 29.21 -27.10
C ASP A 148 28.10 28.86 -28.25
N ALA A 149 28.20 27.58 -28.61
CA ALA A 149 29.01 27.15 -29.75
C ALA A 149 28.51 27.74 -31.08
N ALA A 150 27.19 27.85 -31.27
CA ALA A 150 26.61 28.48 -32.45
C ALA A 150 26.92 29.99 -32.50
N ALA A 151 26.82 30.70 -31.37
CA ALA A 151 27.14 32.12 -31.26
C ALA A 151 28.62 32.40 -31.57
N LEU A 152 29.53 31.55 -31.07
CA LEU A 152 30.96 31.66 -31.37
C LEU A 152 31.25 31.44 -32.86
N ARG A 153 30.62 30.43 -33.49
CA ARG A 153 30.76 30.20 -34.94
C ARG A 153 30.20 31.36 -35.77
N ALA A 154 29.04 31.90 -35.39
CA ALA A 154 28.45 33.05 -36.09
C ALA A 154 29.36 34.29 -36.00
N ARG A 155 29.95 34.54 -34.82
CA ARG A 155 30.89 35.64 -34.63
C ARG A 155 32.19 35.45 -35.41
N ALA A 156 32.73 34.23 -35.46
CA ALA A 156 33.89 33.91 -36.28
C ALA A 156 33.61 34.09 -37.78
N GLY A 157 32.43 33.66 -38.25
CA GLY A 157 32.00 33.87 -39.64
C GLY A 157 31.81 35.36 -39.98
N ALA A 158 31.25 36.15 -39.07
CA ALA A 158 31.11 37.59 -39.25
C ALA A 158 32.47 38.31 -39.26
N ALA A 159 33.44 37.85 -38.47
CA ALA A 159 34.80 38.39 -38.49
C ALA A 159 35.52 38.06 -39.82
N ALA A 160 35.36 36.84 -40.34
CA ALA A 160 35.94 36.45 -41.62
C ALA A 160 35.38 37.27 -42.80
N LEU A 161 34.07 37.59 -42.78
CA LEU A 161 33.46 38.44 -43.81
C LEU A 161 33.97 39.89 -43.78
N LEU A 162 34.36 40.40 -42.60
CA LEU A 162 34.96 41.74 -42.46
C LEU A 162 36.43 41.78 -42.89
N GLU A 163 37.16 40.66 -42.80
CA GLU A 163 38.54 40.55 -43.31
C GLU A 163 38.58 40.42 -44.84
N ASP A 164 37.60 39.77 -45.47
CA ASP A 164 37.49 39.70 -46.93
C ASP A 164 37.13 41.07 -47.57
N ASP A 165 36.24 41.85 -46.94
CA ASP A 165 35.88 43.21 -47.42
C ASP A 165 37.04 44.23 -47.27
N ALA A 166 38.00 43.97 -46.37
CA ALA A 166 39.19 44.81 -46.22
C ALA A 166 40.30 44.46 -47.23
N GLY A 167 40.18 43.36 -47.96
CA GLY A 167 41.15 42.89 -48.97
C GLY A 167 40.95 43.47 -50.38
N ASP A 168 39.76 43.97 -50.70
CA ASP A 168 39.40 44.35 -52.08
C ASP A 168 39.56 45.86 -52.40
N ASP A 169 39.98 46.71 -51.44
CA ASP A 169 40.19 48.16 -51.66
C ASP A 169 41.67 48.58 -51.80
N ALA A 170 42.57 47.62 -52.07
CA ALA A 170 44.01 47.87 -52.27
C ALA A 170 44.50 47.53 -53.71
N GLY A 171 43.60 47.60 -54.70
CA GLY A 171 43.84 47.03 -56.03
C GLY A 171 43.41 47.87 -57.24
N ALA A 172 43.51 49.21 -57.21
CA ALA A 172 43.30 50.02 -58.42
C ALA A 172 44.27 51.21 -58.50
N GLY A 173 45.47 50.97 -59.04
CA GLY A 173 46.48 52.01 -59.26
C GLY A 173 47.63 51.54 -60.14
N ALA A 174 47.30 51.02 -61.33
CA ALA A 174 48.27 50.56 -62.31
C ALA A 174 48.95 51.74 -63.03
N THR A 175 50.30 51.73 -63.00
CA THR A 175 51.23 52.01 -64.10
C THR A 175 51.04 53.27 -64.96
N ALA A 176 51.97 54.22 -64.84
CA ALA A 176 52.41 55.02 -65.98
C ALA A 176 53.91 55.38 -65.86
N SER A 177 54.69 54.69 -66.66
CA SER A 177 56.08 54.94 -67.05
C SER A 177 56.27 56.25 -67.84
N LEU A 178 57.52 56.77 -67.84
CA LEU A 178 58.18 57.75 -68.73
C LEU A 178 58.77 58.90 -67.89
N GLY A 179 60.06 59.27 -67.92
CA GLY A 179 61.21 58.88 -68.73
C GLY A 179 62.45 59.69 -68.27
N LEU A 180 63.64 59.15 -68.57
CA LEU A 180 64.94 59.84 -68.65
C LEU A 180 64.89 61.01 -69.66
N PRO A 181 65.83 62.00 -69.69
CA PRO A 181 67.30 61.85 -69.55
C PRO A 181 67.97 63.06 -68.83
N GLU A 182 69.29 63.28 -68.69
CA GLU A 182 70.59 62.65 -69.00
C GLU A 182 71.46 62.68 -67.73
#